data_AF-A0A1V1ZD80-F1
#
_entry.id   AF-A0A1V1ZD80-F1
#
_cell.length_a   1.000
_cell.length_b   1.000
_cell.length_c   1.000
_cell.angle_alpha   90.00
_cell.angle_beta   90.00
_cell.angle_gamma   90.00
#
_symmetry.space_group_name_H-M   'P 1'
#
loop_
_entity.id
_entity.type
_entity.pdbx_description
1 polymer ?
#
loop_
_entity_poly.entity_id
_entity_poly.type
_entity_poly.pdbx_seq_one_letter_code
_entity_poly.pdbx_strand_id
1 'polypeptide(L)'
;MSLELQINGNKIFAPLLGKELIMTPEEHVRQKFICRLVNHYQYTLEQMAQEVKLTGSKRGTGRASADIVIWRSKEDKLKKLNPIIVVECKADYITYG
;
A
#
# COMPACT_ATOMS: atom_id res chain seq x y z
N MET A 1 -4.08 18.79 4.24
CA MET A 1 -3.56 17.99 5.37
C MET A 1 -2.56 17.00 4.79
N SER A 2 -1.35 16.92 5.34
CA SER A 2 -0.32 15.97 4.95
C SER A 2 -0.42 14.71 5.79
N LEU A 3 -0.30 13.54 5.16
CA LEU A 3 -0.15 12.26 5.85
C LEU A 3 1.32 12.07 6.24
N GLU A 4 1.58 11.87 7.53
CA GLU A 4 2.93 11.68 8.06
C GLU A 4 3.15 10.25 8.54
N LEU A 5 4.38 9.79 8.44
CA LEU A 5 4.78 8.47 8.90
C LEU A 5 4.79 8.44 10.43
N GLN A 6 4.08 7.50 11.05
CA GLN A 6 4.03 7.35 12.50
C GLN A 6 4.76 6.09 12.93
N ILE A 7 5.89 6.25 13.63
CA ILE A 7 6.75 5.17 14.11
C ILE A 7 6.80 5.21 15.63
N ASN A 8 6.49 4.08 16.26
CA ASN A 8 6.48 3.90 17.72
C ASN A 8 7.39 2.71 18.08
N GLY A 9 8.68 2.98 18.31
CA GLY A 9 9.67 1.94 18.59
C GLY A 9 9.84 0.99 17.39
N ASN A 10 9.48 -0.27 17.56
CA ASN A 10 9.53 -1.28 16.49
C ASN A 10 8.21 -1.41 15.71
N LYS A 11 7.27 -0.48 15.91
CA LYS A 11 5.98 -0.46 15.22
C LYS A 11 5.83 0.74 14.31
N ILE A 12 5.00 0.58 13.28
CA ILE A 12 4.63 1.61 12.33
C ILE A 12 3.12 1.59 12.10
N PHE A 13 2.48 2.76 12.05
CA PHE A 13 1.05 2.85 11.79
C PHE A 13 0.76 2.65 10.29
N ALA A 14 -0.15 1.73 9.98
CA ALA A 14 -0.64 1.48 8.63
C ALA A 14 -2.02 2.12 8.44
N PRO A 15 -2.13 3.29 7.78
CA PRO A 15 -3.36 4.06 7.71
C PRO A 15 -4.43 3.39 6.83
N LEU A 16 -4.03 2.55 5.87
CA LEU A 16 -4.98 1.77 5.06
C LEU A 16 -5.64 0.63 5.85
N LEU A 17 -5.03 0.19 6.95
CA LEU A 17 -5.56 -0.86 7.84
C LEU A 17 -6.08 -0.32 9.17
N GLY A 18 -5.75 0.93 9.53
CA GLY A 18 -6.13 1.55 10.80
C GLY A 18 -5.51 0.88 12.03
N LYS A 19 -4.30 0.32 11.92
CA LYS A 19 -3.60 -0.38 13.01
C LYS A 19 -2.09 -0.20 12.96
N GLU A 20 -1.43 -0.46 14.08
CA GLU A 20 0.03 -0.58 14.13
C GLU A 20 0.49 -1.96 13.65
N LEU A 21 1.59 -1.99 12.92
CA LEU A 21 2.27 -3.19 12.42
C LEU A 21 3.72 -3.21 12.89
N ILE A 22 4.37 -4.37 12.85
CA ILE A 22 5.82 -4.47 13.05
C ILE A 22 6.52 -3.74 11.91
N MET A 23 7.44 -2.84 12.24
CA MET A 23 8.22 -2.06 11.28
C MET A 23 9.35 -2.92 10.70
N THR A 24 9.02 -3.77 9.73
CA THR A 24 10.02 -4.40 8.88
C THR A 24 10.58 -3.37 7.88
N PRO A 25 11.76 -3.60 7.28
CA PRO A 25 12.29 -2.70 6.25
C PRO A 25 11.34 -2.50 5.06
N GLU A 26 10.65 -3.58 4.65
CA GLU A 26 9.66 -3.52 3.58
C GLU A 26 8.41 -2.74 4.01
N GLU A 27 7.93 -2.93 5.25
CA GLU A 27 6.79 -2.19 5.79
C GLU A 27 7.10 -0.69 5.90
N HIS A 28 8.31 -0.34 6.33
CA HIS A 28 8.76 1.05 6.35
C HIS A 28 8.70 1.68 4.94
N VAL A 29 9.19 0.98 3.91
CA VAL A 29 9.10 1.44 2.52
C VAL A 29 7.65 1.57 2.06
N ARG A 30 6.81 0.57 2.35
CA ARG A 30 5.38 0.55 2.00
C ARG A 30 4.65 1.76 2.58
N GLN A 31 4.81 2.02 3.88
CA GLN A 31 4.13 3.14 4.54
C GLN A 31 4.68 4.51 4.12
N LYS A 32 5.99 4.61 3.88
CA LYS A 32 6.61 5.81 3.29
C LYS A 32 6.05 6.09 1.90
N PHE A 33 5.85 5.06 1.08
CA PHE A 33 5.29 5.22 -0.26
C PHE A 33 3.79 5.59 -0.23
N ILE A 34 3.01 5.05 0.71
CA ILE A 34 1.61 5.50 0.93
C ILE A 34 1.57 6.99 1.27
N CYS A 35 2.47 7.49 2.14
CA CYS A 35 2.58 8.92 2.42
C CYS A 35 2.89 9.72 1.14
N ARG A 36 3.78 9.21 0.26
CA ARG A 36 4.09 9.84 -1.03
C ARG A 36 2.86 9.89 -1.95
N LEU A 37 2.11 8.78 -2.06
CA LEU A 37 0.88 8.67 -2.85
C LEU A 37 -0.16 9.71 -2.43
N VAL A 38 -0.35 9.91 -1.12
CA VAL A 38 -1.28 10.91 -0.61
C VAL A 38 -0.72 12.33 -0.83
N ASN A 39 0.49 12.60 -0.37
CA ASN A 39 1.00 13.98 -0.28
C ASN A 39 1.40 14.58 -1.62
N HIS A 40 1.92 13.77 -2.54
CA HIS A 40 2.44 14.27 -3.83
C HIS A 40 1.54 13.94 -5.00
N TYR A 41 0.90 12.77 -4.99
CA TYR A 41 0.05 12.33 -6.10
C TYR A 41 -1.44 12.56 -5.83
N GLN A 42 -1.81 13.07 -4.65
CA GLN A 42 -3.18 13.45 -4.28
C GLN A 42 -4.17 12.28 -4.32
N TYR A 43 -3.70 11.03 -4.18
CA TYR A 43 -4.58 9.88 -3.99
C TYR A 43 -5.17 9.90 -2.58
N THR A 44 -6.43 9.48 -2.46
CA THR A 44 -7.05 9.29 -1.14
C THR A 44 -6.84 7.88 -0.62
N LEU A 45 -6.78 7.70 0.70
CA LEU A 45 -6.70 6.37 1.32
C LEU A 45 -7.88 5.48 0.91
N GLU A 46 -9.03 6.08 0.63
CA GLU A 46 -10.24 5.39 0.20
C GLU A 46 -10.11 4.78 -1.21
N GLN A 47 -9.21 5.31 -2.05
CA GLN A 47 -8.89 4.77 -3.37
C GLN A 47 -7.83 3.66 -3.33
N MET A 48 -7.30 3.29 -2.16
CA MET A 48 -6.15 2.39 -2.05
C MET A 48 -6.40 1.21 -1.11
N ALA A 49 -5.64 0.14 -1.27
CA ALA A 49 -5.55 -0.95 -0.29
C ALA A 49 -4.14 -1.52 -0.29
N GLN A 50 -3.71 -2.07 0.85
CA GLN A 50 -2.44 -2.79 0.98
C GLN A 50 -2.65 -4.30 1.12
N GLU A 51 -1.65 -5.08 0.73
CA GLU A 51 -1.61 -6.55 0.89
C GLU A 51 -2.82 -7.26 0.26
N VAL A 52 -3.18 -6.88 -0.97
CA VAL A 52 -4.37 -7.39 -1.66
C VAL A 52 -4.04 -8.65 -2.46
N LYS A 53 -4.82 -9.70 -2.24
CA LYS A 53 -4.82 -10.90 -3.10
C LYS A 53 -5.66 -10.65 -4.35
N LEU A 54 -5.02 -10.64 -5.51
CA LEU A 54 -5.66 -10.50 -6.81
C LEU A 54 -6.08 -11.87 -7.35
N THR A 55 -6.97 -12.58 -6.66
CA THR A 55 -7.48 -13.87 -7.16
C THR A 55 -8.80 -13.67 -7.92
N GLY A 56 -8.80 -13.93 -9.23
CA GLY A 56 -10.02 -13.85 -10.04
C GLY A 56 -9.97 -14.37 -11.48
N SER A 57 -8.81 -14.76 -12.03
CA SER A 57 -8.75 -15.19 -13.43
C SER A 57 -8.74 -16.71 -13.58
N LYS A 58 -9.81 -17.24 -14.20
CA LYS A 58 -9.81 -18.59 -14.77
C LYS A 58 -8.65 -18.69 -15.79
N ARG A 59 -7.82 -19.72 -15.60
CA ARG A 59 -6.60 -20.12 -16.35
C ARG A 59 -5.29 -19.41 -15.93
N GLY A 60 -4.37 -20.20 -15.35
CA GLY A 60 -2.96 -19.84 -15.14
C GLY A 60 -2.67 -19.16 -13.79
N THR A 61 -2.99 -19.80 -12.67
CA THR A 61 -3.06 -19.18 -11.34
C THR A 61 -1.70 -19.07 -10.64
N GLY A 62 -0.92 -18.05 -11.00
CA GLY A 62 -0.04 -17.43 -10.02
C GLY A 62 -0.90 -16.76 -8.94
N ARG A 63 -0.65 -17.01 -7.65
CA ARG A 63 -1.23 -16.21 -6.57
C ARG A 63 -0.63 -14.81 -6.65
N ALA A 64 -1.18 -13.94 -7.49
CA ALA A 64 -0.74 -12.56 -7.56
C ALA A 64 -1.26 -11.83 -6.31
N SER A 65 -0.36 -11.53 -5.38
CA SER A 65 -0.59 -10.55 -4.33
C SER A 65 0.10 -9.25 -4.73
N ALA A 66 -0.47 -8.13 -4.30
CA ALA A 66 0.09 -6.80 -4.49
C ALA A 66 0.29 -6.10 -3.15
N ASP A 67 1.40 -5.38 -3.00
CA ASP A 67 1.69 -4.63 -1.78
C ASP A 67 0.79 -3.43 -1.61
N ILE A 68 0.58 -2.66 -2.68
CA ILE A 68 -0.40 -1.56 -2.73
C ILE A 68 -1.13 -1.62 -4.05
N VAL A 69 -2.44 -1.45 -4.01
CA VAL A 69 -3.29 -1.31 -5.20
C VAL A 69 -4.05 0.01 -5.12
N ILE A 70 -4.22 0.65 -6.28
CA ILE A 70 -4.89 1.95 -6.40
C ILE A 70 -5.99 1.83 -7.44
N TRP A 71 -7.21 2.25 -7.06
CA TRP A 71 -8.34 2.41 -7.97
C TRP A 71 -8.47 3.86 -8.42
N ARG A 72 -9.12 4.06 -9.57
CA ARG A 72 -9.39 5.41 -10.10
C ARG A 72 -10.22 6.24 -9.12
N SER A 73 -11.17 5.61 -8.42
CA SER A 73 -12.07 6.25 -7.47
C SER A 73 -12.37 5.33 -6.29
N LYS A 74 -12.88 5.90 -5.19
CA LYS A 74 -13.44 5.14 -4.07
C LYS A 74 -14.58 4.22 -4.57
N GLU A 75 -15.42 4.72 -5.48
CA GLU A 75 -16.53 3.95 -6.04
C GLU A 75 -16.04 2.74 -6.84
N ASP A 76 -14.98 2.88 -7.61
CA ASP A 76 -14.38 1.79 -8.40
C ASP A 76 -13.86 0.69 -7.47
N LYS A 77 -13.23 1.06 -6.35
CA LYS A 77 -12.83 0.12 -5.30
C LYS A 77 -14.03 -0.60 -4.70
N LEU A 78 -15.10 0.12 -4.35
CA LEU A 78 -16.32 -0.46 -3.77
C LEU A 78 -17.04 -1.40 -4.75
N LYS A 79 -17.06 -1.05 -6.04
CA LYS A 79 -17.59 -1.87 -7.13
C LYS A 79 -16.68 -3.04 -7.50
N LYS A 80 -15.53 -3.20 -6.82
CA LYS A 80 -14.52 -4.24 -7.07
C LYS A 80 -14.07 -4.29 -8.54
N LEU A 81 -13.94 -3.12 -9.17
CA LEU A 81 -13.33 -3.02 -10.48
C LEU A 81 -11.83 -3.33 -10.39
N ASN A 82 -11.19 -3.52 -11.54
CA ASN A 82 -9.75 -3.75 -11.58
C ASN A 82 -9.00 -2.49 -11.09
N PRO A 83 -7.96 -2.64 -10.25
CA PRO A 83 -7.10 -1.53 -9.89
C PRO A 83 -6.38 -1.00 -11.15
N ILE A 84 -6.08 0.29 -11.16
CA ILE A 84 -5.40 0.97 -12.27
C ILE A 84 -3.88 1.02 -12.07
N ILE A 85 -3.42 0.87 -10.82
CA ILE A 85 -2.00 0.83 -10.46
C ILE A 85 -1.79 -0.29 -9.44
N VAL A 86 -0.73 -1.06 -9.65
CA VAL A 86 -0.19 -2.05 -8.72
C VAL A 86 1.22 -1.63 -8.36
N VAL A 87 1.54 -1.63 -7.07
CA VAL A 87 2.86 -1.29 -6.55
C VAL A 87 3.38 -2.49 -5.78
N GLU A 88 4.62 -2.88 -6.09
CA GLU A 88 5.42 -3.84 -5.33
C GLU A 88 6.50 -3.08 -4.58
N CYS A 89 6.55 -3.25 -3.27
CA CYS A 89 7.57 -2.70 -2.41
C CYS A 89 8.64 -3.77 -2.14
N LYS A 90 9.86 -3.29 -1.93
CA LYS A 90 10.98 -4.10 -1.44
C LYS A 90 11.65 -3.36 -0.31
N ALA A 91 12.36 -4.10 0.53
CA ALA A 91 13.19 -3.53 1.57
C ALA A 91 14.17 -2.51 0.97
N ASP A 92 14.40 -1.42 1.69
CA ASP A 92 15.47 -0.50 1.35
C ASP A 92 16.81 -1.18 1.70
N TYR A 93 17.64 -1.42 0.69
CA TYR A 93 18.98 -2.01 0.88
C TYR A 93 20.07 -0.94 0.97
N ILE A 94 19.71 0.35 0.96
CA ILE A 94 20.68 1.43 1.08
C ILE A 94 20.99 1.63 2.56
N THR A 95 22.06 0.98 3.03
CA THR A 95 22.71 1.38 4.28
C THR A 95 23.47 2.66 4.01
N TYR A 96 23.06 3.79 4.60
CA TYR A 96 23.93 4.95 4.70
C TYR A 96 25.05 4.55 5.66
N GLY A 97 26.22 4.21 5.09
CA GLY A 97 27.45 3.95 5.83
C GLY A 97 28.07 5.24 6.35
#